data_AF-A0A399D532-F1
#
_entry.id   AF-A0A399D532-F1
#
_cell.length_a   1.000
_cell.length_b   1.000
_cell.length_c   1.000
_cell.angle_alpha   90.00
_cell.angle_beta   90.00
_cell.angle_gamma   90.00
#
_symmetry.space_group_name_H-M   'P 1'
#
loop_
_entity.id
_entity.type
_entity.pdbx_description
1 polymer ?
#
loop_
_entity_poly.entity_id
_entity_poly.type
_entity_poly.pdbx_seq_one_letter_code
_entity_poly.pdbx_strand_id
1 'polypeptide(L)'
;MTDMKNERFNFLMNNSEQTIKHLLLKHSNVAGNDAYGESYDALLKLPAVLYWKQNIPSEVNNTTILGSSDSCFENSFGKLVSFGLSFEDILSHGDLKKYVAFLKTKESNNIYDSLCRFVVAGYLFAANFSDDIVYETVISRINTLYNFITTSSAKYNIYASAASFKIPSQYKTKKLVNPVLYEKNELVLPLVYDIFVFYYVYDKLPEDTKKKIDCILEYVSDNRYQSFDYGYGLIKSPQNKYHFMGWSVHLPLYNEALSIDYFKNGLIHRMVLLSRFKNPDIETWISGVLEKLRDFQIDDYLYCFSNEYLPEIKNSYFMNGRHTSLNENRRKKIGRIVESTFYIHLINDCN
;
A
#
# COMPACT_ATOMS: atom_id res chain seq x y z
N MET A 1 -10.78 -9.11 -26.73
CA MET A 1 -10.09 -8.57 -25.53
C MET A 1 -8.96 -7.62 -25.89
N THR A 2 -8.11 -7.92 -26.89
CA THR A 2 -7.01 -7.04 -27.32
C THR A 2 -7.48 -5.66 -27.80
N ASP A 3 -8.60 -5.59 -28.53
CA ASP A 3 -9.13 -4.30 -29.03
C ASP A 3 -9.58 -3.38 -27.89
N MET A 4 -10.35 -3.90 -26.91
CA MET A 4 -10.79 -3.11 -25.74
C MET A 4 -9.63 -2.59 -24.88
N LYS A 5 -8.56 -3.38 -24.73
CA LYS A 5 -7.36 -2.94 -24.00
C LYS A 5 -6.68 -1.77 -24.72
N ASN A 6 -6.57 -1.85 -26.05
CA ASN A 6 -6.02 -0.78 -26.88
C ASN A 6 -6.90 0.46 -26.88
N GLU A 7 -8.23 0.31 -26.96
CA GLU A 7 -9.19 1.42 -26.87
C GLU A 7 -9.08 2.14 -25.52
N ARG A 8 -9.03 1.38 -24.41
CA ARG A 8 -8.82 1.94 -23.07
C ARG A 8 -7.51 2.70 -22.97
N PHE A 9 -6.40 2.10 -23.42
CA PHE A 9 -5.09 2.73 -23.41
C PHE A 9 -5.08 4.03 -24.22
N ASN A 10 -5.60 4.01 -25.44
CA ASN A 10 -5.68 5.17 -26.32
C ASN A 10 -6.56 6.28 -25.73
N PHE A 11 -7.72 5.92 -25.17
CA PHE A 11 -8.57 6.87 -24.46
C PHE A 11 -7.80 7.56 -23.33
N LEU A 12 -7.13 6.78 -22.48
CA LEU A 12 -6.38 7.33 -21.35
C LEU A 12 -5.23 8.22 -21.82
N MET A 13 -4.42 7.79 -22.80
CA MET A 13 -3.33 8.59 -23.36
C MET A 13 -3.82 9.92 -23.95
N ASN A 14 -5.01 9.96 -24.55
CA ASN A 14 -5.56 11.17 -25.17
C ASN A 14 -6.25 12.12 -24.17
N ASN A 15 -6.80 11.61 -23.07
CA ASN A 15 -7.68 12.38 -22.19
C ASN A 15 -7.11 12.67 -20.80
N SER A 16 -6.01 12.02 -20.42
CA SER A 16 -5.43 12.18 -19.09
C SER A 16 -4.46 13.37 -18.95
N GLU A 17 -4.34 13.83 -17.71
CA GLU A 17 -3.29 14.70 -17.24
C GLU A 17 -1.96 13.93 -17.12
N GLN A 18 -0.91 14.69 -16.82
CA GLN A 18 0.47 14.24 -16.97
C GLN A 18 0.83 12.98 -16.15
N THR A 19 0.29 12.85 -14.93
CA THR A 19 0.60 11.70 -14.05
C THR A 19 0.19 10.38 -14.68
N ILE A 20 -1.04 10.27 -15.18
CA ILE A 20 -1.55 9.01 -15.76
C ILE A 20 -0.83 8.71 -17.07
N LYS A 21 -0.57 9.70 -17.93
CA LYS A 21 0.26 9.51 -19.14
C LYS A 21 1.63 8.95 -18.79
N HIS A 22 2.31 9.54 -17.80
CA HIS A 22 3.60 9.05 -17.34
C HIS A 22 3.53 7.59 -16.86
N LEU A 23 2.55 7.27 -16.01
CA LEU A 23 2.37 5.91 -15.51
C LEU A 23 2.08 4.90 -16.63
N LEU A 24 1.23 5.25 -17.61
CA LEU A 24 0.95 4.40 -18.77
C LEU A 24 2.22 4.09 -19.57
N LEU A 25 3.05 5.12 -19.84
CA LEU A 25 4.32 4.94 -20.53
C LEU A 25 5.30 4.09 -19.70
N LYS A 26 5.33 4.29 -18.39
CA LYS A 26 6.14 3.48 -17.45
C LYS A 26 5.74 2.00 -17.49
N HIS A 27 4.44 1.71 -17.47
CA HIS A 27 3.90 0.35 -17.48
C HIS A 27 4.03 -0.35 -18.84
N SER A 28 4.07 0.41 -19.93
CA SER A 28 4.18 -0.13 -21.29
C SER A 28 5.61 -0.57 -21.67
N ASN A 29 6.57 -0.54 -20.74
CA ASN A 29 7.99 -0.85 -20.97
C ASN A 29 8.63 -0.05 -22.11
N VAL A 30 8.11 1.14 -22.41
CA VAL A 30 8.74 2.12 -23.32
C VAL A 30 9.73 3.03 -22.58
N ALA A 31 10.16 2.62 -21.38
CA ALA A 31 11.16 3.32 -20.58
C ALA A 31 12.47 3.43 -21.40
N GLY A 32 12.83 4.66 -21.79
CA GLY A 32 13.95 4.96 -22.67
C GLY A 32 13.57 5.54 -24.04
N ASN A 33 12.28 5.62 -24.38
CA ASN A 33 11.80 6.45 -25.48
C ASN A 33 11.75 7.93 -25.04
N ASP A 34 12.09 8.85 -25.93
CA ASP A 34 12.01 10.31 -25.72
C ASP A 34 10.66 10.73 -25.11
N ALA A 35 9.56 10.10 -25.55
CA ALA A 35 8.22 10.36 -25.01
C ALA A 35 8.08 10.07 -23.51
N TYR A 36 8.80 9.07 -22.97
CA TYR A 36 8.83 8.80 -21.53
C TYR A 36 9.61 9.89 -20.78
N GLY A 37 10.76 10.30 -21.30
CA GLY A 37 11.59 11.36 -20.71
C GLY A 37 10.85 12.70 -20.65
N GLU A 38 10.26 13.13 -21.77
CA GLU A 38 9.43 14.34 -21.83
C GLU A 38 8.26 14.29 -20.84
N SER A 39 7.62 13.12 -20.75
CA SER A 39 6.51 12.90 -19.84
C SER A 39 6.93 12.97 -18.37
N TYR A 40 8.12 12.46 -18.04
CA TYR A 40 8.69 12.55 -16.70
C TYR A 40 9.08 14.00 -16.33
N ASP A 41 9.72 14.73 -17.23
CA ASP A 41 10.06 16.15 -17.02
C ASP A 41 8.83 17.03 -16.81
N ALA A 42 7.74 16.74 -17.52
CA ALA A 42 6.46 17.42 -17.33
C ALA A 42 5.82 17.06 -15.98
N LEU A 43 5.91 15.79 -15.55
CA LEU A 43 5.43 15.33 -14.25
C LEU A 43 6.12 16.07 -13.09
N LEU A 44 7.44 16.23 -13.15
CA LEU A 44 8.22 16.93 -12.11
C LEU A 44 7.80 18.39 -11.90
N LYS A 45 7.19 19.02 -12.91
CA LYS A 45 6.73 20.42 -12.87
C LYS A 45 5.31 20.58 -12.30
N LEU A 46 4.61 19.48 -12.01
CA LEU A 46 3.24 19.56 -11.48
C LEU A 46 3.21 20.19 -10.07
N PRO A 47 2.27 21.11 -9.80
CA PRO A 47 2.09 21.67 -8.46
C PRO A 47 1.86 20.62 -7.36
N ALA A 48 1.20 19.50 -7.71
CA ALA A 48 1.00 18.38 -6.80
C ALA A 48 2.31 17.71 -6.39
N VAL A 49 3.27 17.54 -7.31
CA VAL A 49 4.60 17.00 -6.99
C VAL A 49 5.33 17.93 -6.03
N LEU A 50 5.30 19.24 -6.29
CA LEU A 50 5.91 20.23 -5.40
C LEU A 50 5.28 20.22 -4.00
N TYR A 51 3.94 20.13 -3.91
CA TYR A 51 3.24 20.02 -2.62
C TYR A 51 3.71 18.81 -1.82
N TRP A 52 3.72 17.62 -2.41
CA TRP A 52 4.09 16.41 -1.68
C TRP A 52 5.57 16.39 -1.32
N LYS A 53 6.46 16.91 -2.17
CA LYS A 53 7.89 17.07 -1.85
C LYS A 53 8.10 18.00 -0.66
N GLN A 54 7.37 19.11 -0.57
CA GLN A 54 7.46 20.05 0.55
C GLN A 54 6.97 19.46 1.88
N ASN A 55 6.13 18.41 1.82
CA ASN A 55 5.63 17.71 3.00
C ASN A 55 6.55 16.56 3.46
N ILE A 56 7.62 16.24 2.73
CA ILE A 56 8.58 15.23 3.20
C ILE A 56 9.21 15.72 4.51
N PRO A 57 9.14 14.94 5.60
CA PRO A 57 9.62 15.40 6.89
C PRO A 57 11.14 15.53 6.89
N SER A 58 11.62 16.63 7.47
CA SER A 58 13.06 16.90 7.64
C SER A 58 13.67 16.13 8.82
N GLU A 59 12.85 15.80 9.81
CA GLU A 59 13.17 14.94 10.96
C GLU A 59 12.70 13.51 10.72
N VAL A 60 13.55 12.53 11.04
CA VAL A 60 13.26 11.11 10.82
C VAL A 60 13.07 10.40 12.16
N ASN A 61 11.80 10.17 12.54
CA ASN A 61 11.41 9.43 13.74
C ASN A 61 10.02 8.79 13.54
N ASN A 62 9.55 7.98 14.49
CA ASN A 62 8.30 7.24 14.31
C ASN A 62 7.08 8.13 14.04
N THR A 63 7.00 9.31 14.68
CA THR A 63 5.85 10.22 14.56
C THR A 63 5.84 10.97 13.23
N THR A 64 7.02 11.15 12.61
CA THR A 64 7.14 11.73 11.28
C THR A 64 7.12 10.66 10.19
N ILE A 65 7.38 9.38 10.50
CA ILE A 65 7.31 8.31 9.51
C ILE A 65 5.88 7.83 9.32
N LEU A 66 5.17 7.51 10.41
CA LEU A 66 3.83 6.96 10.40
C LEU A 66 2.85 7.91 11.08
N GLY A 67 1.71 8.14 10.43
CA GLY A 67 0.68 9.02 10.94
C GLY A 67 -0.26 9.48 9.84
N SER A 68 -1.35 10.13 10.24
CA SER A 68 -2.34 10.61 9.28
C SER A 68 -1.90 11.89 8.57
N SER A 69 -1.00 12.70 9.12
CA SER A 69 -0.59 13.98 8.51
C SER A 69 -0.01 13.78 7.11
N ASP A 70 -0.30 14.68 6.17
CA ASP A 70 0.36 14.70 4.86
C ASP A 70 1.88 14.82 5.01
N SER A 71 2.35 15.44 6.10
CA SER A 71 3.77 15.57 6.45
C SER A 71 4.42 14.29 6.99
N CYS A 72 3.67 13.19 7.13
CA CYS A 72 4.25 11.90 7.46
C CYS A 72 4.88 11.29 6.21
N PHE A 73 6.04 10.64 6.37
CA PHE A 73 6.79 10.02 5.29
C PHE A 73 5.93 9.02 4.50
N GLU A 74 5.16 8.16 5.18
CA GLU A 74 4.29 7.17 4.52
C GLU A 74 3.29 7.79 3.54
N ASN A 75 2.85 9.03 3.80
CA ASN A 75 1.85 9.71 2.98
C ASN A 75 2.51 10.50 1.85
N SER A 76 3.43 11.39 2.20
CA SER A 76 4.12 12.25 1.23
C SER A 76 5.00 11.45 0.26
N PHE A 77 5.86 10.58 0.79
CA PHE A 77 6.75 9.76 -0.04
C PHE A 77 5.94 8.70 -0.79
N GLY A 78 4.98 8.04 -0.14
CA GLY A 78 4.12 7.03 -0.77
C GLY A 78 3.35 7.59 -1.96
N LYS A 79 2.84 8.81 -1.84
CA LYS A 79 2.16 9.50 -2.94
C LYS A 79 3.10 9.79 -4.11
N LEU A 80 4.31 10.30 -3.85
CA LEU A 80 5.30 10.57 -4.91
C LEU A 80 5.73 9.28 -5.63
N VAL A 81 5.89 8.18 -4.89
CA VAL A 81 6.13 6.84 -5.48
C VAL A 81 4.93 6.41 -6.35
N SER A 82 3.69 6.67 -5.90
CA SER A 82 2.49 6.35 -6.68
C SER A 82 2.36 7.18 -7.96
N PHE A 83 2.97 8.36 -8.02
CA PHE A 83 3.09 9.15 -9.25
C PHE A 83 4.18 8.62 -10.19
N GLY A 84 5.03 7.71 -9.72
CA GLY A 84 6.07 7.07 -10.52
C GLY A 84 7.47 7.67 -10.37
N LEU A 85 7.69 8.60 -9.44
CA LEU A 85 9.00 9.25 -9.24
C LEU A 85 10.05 8.29 -8.65
N SER A 86 11.32 8.54 -8.98
CA SER A 86 12.47 7.91 -8.33
C SER A 86 12.94 8.69 -7.11
N PHE A 87 13.78 8.07 -6.27
CA PHE A 87 14.25 8.69 -5.04
C PHE A 87 15.08 9.96 -5.28
N GLU A 88 15.82 10.05 -6.38
CA GLU A 88 16.67 11.20 -6.73
C GLU A 88 15.84 12.48 -6.92
N ASP A 89 14.63 12.34 -7.43
CA ASP A 89 13.70 13.46 -7.62
C ASP A 89 12.83 13.72 -6.39
N ILE A 90 12.76 12.77 -5.45
CA ILE A 90 11.99 12.94 -4.22
C ILE A 90 12.84 13.58 -3.12
N LEU A 91 14.07 13.09 -2.91
CA LEU A 91 14.94 13.47 -1.79
C LEU A 91 16.19 14.19 -2.25
N SER A 92 16.59 15.20 -1.46
CA SER A 92 17.95 15.72 -1.54
C SER A 92 18.95 14.67 -1.04
N HIS A 93 20.22 14.77 -1.47
CA HIS A 93 21.29 13.91 -0.95
C HIS A 93 21.44 14.00 0.58
N GLY A 94 21.21 15.18 1.14
CA GLY A 94 21.25 15.41 2.58
C GLY A 94 20.14 14.66 3.32
N ASP A 95 18.92 14.68 2.79
CA ASP A 95 17.79 13.99 3.40
C ASP A 95 17.90 12.48 3.24
N LEU A 96 18.30 11.99 2.06
CA LEU A 96 18.57 10.57 1.83
C LEU A 96 19.54 10.00 2.87
N LYS A 97 20.64 10.71 3.16
CA LYS A 97 21.59 10.31 4.21
C LYS A 97 20.95 10.19 5.59
N LYS A 98 19.99 11.05 5.94
CA LYS A 98 19.27 10.95 7.23
C LYS A 98 18.41 9.70 7.29
N TYR A 99 17.68 9.37 6.21
CA TYR A 99 16.87 8.16 6.15
C TYR A 99 17.73 6.89 6.20
N VAL A 100 18.84 6.85 5.46
CA VAL A 100 19.80 5.71 5.53
C VAL A 100 20.43 5.60 6.91
N ALA A 101 20.80 6.73 7.54
CA ALA A 101 21.31 6.74 8.90
C ALA A 101 20.27 6.23 9.91
N PHE A 102 19.00 6.62 9.74
CA PHE A 102 17.89 6.11 10.54
C PHE A 102 17.84 4.59 10.45
N LEU A 103 17.86 3.99 9.25
CA LEU A 103 17.82 2.54 9.07
C LEU A 103 18.96 1.79 9.79
N LYS A 104 20.15 2.39 9.89
CA LYS A 104 21.33 1.79 10.54
C LYS A 104 21.27 1.78 12.07
N THR A 105 20.36 2.52 12.69
CA THR A 105 20.23 2.52 14.15
C THR A 105 19.70 1.17 14.65
N LYS A 106 20.31 0.60 15.70
CA LYS A 106 19.96 -0.75 16.19
C LYS A 106 18.95 -0.76 17.33
N GLU A 107 18.71 0.39 17.94
CA GLU A 107 17.82 0.48 19.09
C GLU A 107 16.36 0.44 18.64
N SER A 108 15.58 -0.38 19.35
CA SER A 108 14.13 -0.35 19.30
C SER A 108 13.58 -0.18 20.71
N ASN A 109 12.96 0.96 20.95
CA ASN A 109 12.30 1.32 22.20
C ASN A 109 10.77 1.26 22.08
N ASN A 110 10.24 1.03 20.86
CA ASN A 110 8.83 0.99 20.54
C ASN A 110 8.52 -0.15 19.56
N ILE A 111 7.37 -0.81 19.76
CA ILE A 111 6.79 -1.84 18.88
C ILE A 111 6.67 -1.42 17.41
N TYR A 112 6.66 -0.11 17.12
CA TYR A 112 6.55 0.43 15.77
C TYR A 112 7.90 0.81 15.14
N ASP A 113 9.03 0.72 15.85
CA ASP A 113 10.33 1.10 15.28
C ASP A 113 10.70 0.21 14.10
N SER A 114 10.51 -1.11 14.26
CA SER A 114 10.75 -2.11 13.20
C SER A 114 9.87 -1.82 11.98
N LEU A 115 8.59 -1.50 12.20
CA LEU A 115 7.68 -1.10 11.14
C LEU A 115 8.12 0.20 10.45
N CYS A 116 8.50 1.23 11.20
CA CYS A 116 8.95 2.51 10.64
C CYS A 116 10.19 2.32 9.75
N ARG A 117 11.15 1.49 10.18
CA ARG A 117 12.32 1.12 9.37
C ARG A 117 11.93 0.39 8.11
N PHE A 118 11.03 -0.59 8.22
CA PHE A 118 10.53 -1.31 7.07
C PHE A 118 9.82 -0.38 6.08
N VAL A 119 8.98 0.55 6.55
CA VAL A 119 8.31 1.52 5.67
C VAL A 119 9.32 2.41 4.96
N VAL A 120 10.31 2.96 5.67
CA VAL A 120 11.38 3.76 5.06
C VAL A 120 12.16 2.95 4.02
N ALA A 121 12.65 1.77 4.37
CA ALA A 121 13.42 0.93 3.47
C ALA A 121 12.60 0.48 2.26
N GLY A 122 11.38 -0.03 2.49
CA GLY A 122 10.50 -0.50 1.44
C GLY A 122 10.11 0.60 0.44
N TYR A 123 9.89 1.82 0.91
CA TYR A 123 9.55 2.95 0.05
C TYR A 123 10.76 3.44 -0.74
N LEU A 124 11.94 3.52 -0.11
CA LEU A 124 13.18 3.81 -0.84
C LEU A 124 13.44 2.77 -1.94
N PHE A 125 13.25 1.49 -1.65
CA PHE A 125 13.42 0.43 -2.65
C PHE A 125 12.35 0.51 -3.76
N ALA A 126 11.11 0.83 -3.40
CA ALA A 126 10.04 1.09 -4.36
C ALA A 126 10.38 2.27 -5.29
N ALA A 127 11.07 3.29 -4.78
CA ALA A 127 11.58 4.45 -5.52
C ALA A 127 12.92 4.21 -6.23
N ASN A 128 13.35 2.95 -6.41
CA ASN A 128 14.58 2.53 -7.08
C ASN A 128 15.89 2.90 -6.37
N PHE A 129 15.87 3.20 -5.08
CA PHE A 129 17.11 3.35 -4.31
C PHE A 129 17.72 1.98 -4.00
N SER A 130 18.99 1.81 -4.34
CA SER A 130 19.75 0.58 -4.10
C SER A 130 20.81 0.81 -3.03
N ASP A 131 20.65 0.18 -1.87
CA ASP A 131 21.58 0.20 -0.75
C ASP A 131 21.41 -1.09 0.05
N ASP A 132 22.51 -1.63 0.59
CA ASP A 132 22.51 -2.90 1.31
C ASP A 132 21.58 -2.88 2.52
N ILE A 133 21.56 -1.81 3.33
CA ILE A 133 20.69 -1.77 4.52
C ILE A 133 19.21 -1.72 4.13
N VAL A 134 18.90 -1.10 2.99
CA VAL A 134 17.54 -1.03 2.45
C VAL A 134 17.09 -2.40 1.99
N TYR A 135 17.92 -3.09 1.20
CA TYR A 135 17.64 -4.44 0.73
C TYR A 135 17.52 -5.42 1.90
N GLU A 136 18.49 -5.44 2.81
CA GLU A 136 18.49 -6.31 4.00
C GLU A 136 17.25 -6.10 4.86
N THR A 137 16.81 -4.86 5.07
CA THR A 137 15.61 -4.57 5.87
C THR A 137 14.35 -5.15 5.22
N VAL A 138 14.20 -4.99 3.90
CA VAL A 138 13.03 -5.53 3.16
C VAL A 138 13.05 -7.05 3.12
N ILE A 139 14.21 -7.67 2.84
CA ILE A 139 14.35 -9.12 2.82
C ILE A 139 14.14 -9.74 4.20
N SER A 140 14.67 -9.11 5.25
CA SER A 140 14.46 -9.54 6.63
C SER A 140 12.97 -9.58 6.97
N ARG A 141 12.22 -8.53 6.64
CA ARG A 141 10.77 -8.48 6.83
C ARG A 141 10.04 -9.62 6.11
N ILE A 142 10.37 -9.87 4.84
CA ILE A 142 9.78 -10.98 4.06
C ILE A 142 10.05 -12.32 4.75
N ASN A 143 11.29 -12.55 5.18
CA ASN A 143 11.67 -13.78 5.88
C ASN A 143 10.94 -13.92 7.22
N THR A 144 10.79 -12.86 8.01
CA THR A 144 10.03 -12.88 9.27
C THR A 144 8.58 -13.33 9.04
N LEU A 145 7.90 -12.75 8.04
CA LEU A 145 6.52 -13.11 7.71
C LEU A 145 6.41 -14.55 7.22
N TYR A 146 7.27 -14.94 6.28
CA TYR A 146 7.29 -16.29 5.73
C TYR A 146 7.55 -17.35 6.81
N ASN A 147 8.52 -17.11 7.69
CA ASN A 147 8.84 -18.02 8.80
C ASN A 147 7.66 -18.14 9.76
N PHE A 148 7.00 -17.03 10.12
CA PHE A 148 5.81 -17.09 10.96
C PHE A 148 4.70 -17.94 10.32
N ILE A 149 4.40 -17.72 9.04
CA ILE A 149 3.32 -18.40 8.32
C ILE A 149 3.59 -19.91 8.17
N THR A 150 4.84 -20.28 7.90
CA THR A 150 5.21 -21.68 7.65
C THR A 150 5.42 -22.48 8.92
N THR A 151 5.95 -21.86 9.98
CA THR A 151 6.38 -22.60 11.19
C THR A 151 5.46 -22.41 12.39
N SER A 152 4.70 -21.32 12.48
CA SER A 152 3.90 -21.02 13.67
C SER A 152 2.59 -21.81 13.69
N SER A 153 2.34 -22.47 14.81
CA SER A 153 1.01 -23.03 15.13
C SER A 153 -0.01 -21.94 15.46
N ALA A 154 0.43 -20.73 15.80
CA ALA A 154 -0.43 -19.61 16.18
C ALA A 154 -0.92 -18.78 14.99
N LYS A 155 -0.53 -19.10 13.75
CA LYS A 155 -0.84 -18.28 12.57
C LYS A 155 -2.34 -17.97 12.41
N TYR A 156 -3.24 -18.90 12.70
CA TYR A 156 -4.69 -18.65 12.69
C TYR A 156 -5.31 -18.44 14.09
N ASN A 157 -4.52 -18.44 15.15
CA ASN A 157 -4.97 -18.23 16.52
C ASN A 157 -4.21 -17.06 17.15
N ILE A 158 -4.44 -15.87 16.60
CA ILE A 158 -3.62 -14.68 16.91
C ILE A 158 -4.02 -13.94 18.19
N TYR A 159 -5.09 -14.38 18.86
CA TYR A 159 -5.68 -13.67 19.99
C TYR A 159 -5.33 -14.32 21.33
N ALA A 160 -5.01 -13.49 22.32
CA ALA A 160 -4.86 -13.94 23.69
C ALA A 160 -6.21 -14.04 24.40
N SER A 161 -6.29 -14.90 25.42
CA SER A 161 -7.44 -14.93 26.32
C SER A 161 -7.54 -13.61 27.10
N ALA A 162 -8.70 -12.95 27.01
CA ALA A 162 -8.95 -11.67 27.69
C ALA A 162 -8.85 -11.78 29.22
N ALA A 163 -9.06 -12.97 29.80
CA ALA A 163 -9.00 -13.19 31.24
C ALA A 163 -7.61 -12.92 31.84
N SER A 164 -6.55 -13.02 31.04
CA SER A 164 -5.16 -12.82 31.48
C SER A 164 -4.73 -11.34 31.48
N PHE A 165 -5.59 -10.42 31.02
CA PHE A 165 -5.21 -9.01 30.82
C PHE A 165 -6.27 -8.04 31.35
N LYS A 166 -5.82 -7.00 32.07
CA LYS A 166 -6.68 -5.90 32.51
C LYS A 166 -6.89 -4.91 31.35
N ILE A 167 -7.81 -5.25 30.44
CA ILE A 167 -8.18 -4.40 29.30
C ILE A 167 -9.12 -3.26 29.79
N PRO A 168 -8.83 -1.98 29.47
CA PRO A 168 -9.69 -0.85 29.81
C PRO A 168 -11.13 -1.01 29.30
N SER A 169 -12.10 -0.45 30.03
CA SER A 169 -13.54 -0.62 29.70
C SER A 169 -13.91 -0.16 28.29
N GLN A 170 -13.29 0.92 27.82
CA GLN A 170 -13.46 1.46 26.48
C GLN A 170 -13.03 0.52 25.35
N TYR A 171 -12.28 -0.53 25.65
CA TYR A 171 -11.80 -1.51 24.67
C TYR A 171 -12.32 -2.94 24.90
N LYS A 172 -13.29 -3.13 25.80
CA LYS A 172 -13.80 -4.47 26.18
C LYS A 172 -14.35 -5.31 25.02
N THR A 173 -14.80 -4.67 23.94
CA THR A 173 -15.34 -5.33 22.75
C THR A 173 -14.27 -5.76 21.75
N LYS A 174 -13.00 -5.48 22.03
CA LYS A 174 -11.89 -5.66 21.09
C LYS A 174 -10.98 -6.78 21.58
N LYS A 175 -10.64 -7.70 20.68
CA LYS A 175 -9.72 -8.79 21.00
C LYS A 175 -8.28 -8.25 21.12
N LEU A 176 -7.51 -8.86 22.01
CA LEU A 176 -6.10 -8.56 22.21
C LEU A 176 -5.25 -9.51 21.35
N VAL A 177 -4.42 -8.97 20.48
CA VAL A 177 -3.39 -9.73 19.77
C VAL A 177 -2.43 -10.32 20.80
N ASN A 178 -2.11 -11.60 20.65
CA ASN A 178 -1.22 -12.30 21.55
C ASN A 178 0.16 -11.63 21.57
N PRO A 179 0.66 -11.15 22.74
CA PRO A 179 1.95 -10.48 22.84
C PRO A 179 3.15 -11.25 22.30
N VAL A 180 3.07 -12.58 22.27
CA VAL A 180 4.09 -13.44 21.65
C VAL A 180 4.31 -13.10 20.16
N LEU A 181 3.29 -12.55 19.49
CA LEU A 181 3.34 -12.17 18.07
C LEU A 181 3.98 -10.81 17.81
N TYR A 182 4.48 -10.14 18.86
CA TYR A 182 5.21 -8.89 18.72
C TYR A 182 6.31 -8.74 19.79
N GLU A 183 6.86 -9.86 20.24
CA GLU A 183 8.02 -9.87 21.13
C GLU A 183 9.21 -9.14 20.50
N LYS A 184 10.06 -8.55 21.34
CA LYS A 184 11.23 -7.77 20.91
C LYS A 184 10.90 -6.64 19.95
N ASN A 185 9.67 -6.11 20.01
CA ASN A 185 9.17 -5.02 19.16
C ASN A 185 9.14 -5.37 17.66
N GLU A 186 9.02 -6.66 17.32
CA GLU A 186 8.92 -7.12 15.93
C GLU A 186 7.52 -7.69 15.66
N LEU A 187 6.69 -6.94 14.94
CA LEU A 187 5.36 -7.39 14.55
C LEU A 187 5.49 -8.56 13.56
N VAL A 188 5.03 -9.78 13.85
CA VAL A 188 5.14 -10.90 12.88
C VAL A 188 3.93 -11.08 11.98
N LEU A 189 2.89 -10.27 12.16
CA LEU A 189 1.68 -10.30 11.34
C LEU A 189 1.84 -9.47 10.05
N PRO A 190 1.29 -9.91 8.91
CA PRO A 190 1.28 -9.14 7.66
C PRO A 190 0.55 -7.80 7.78
N LEU A 191 1.05 -6.76 7.13
CA LEU A 191 0.49 -5.42 7.15
C LEU A 191 0.26 -4.92 5.73
N VAL A 192 -0.62 -3.94 5.55
CA VAL A 192 -0.85 -3.32 4.24
C VAL A 192 0.45 -2.79 3.62
N TYR A 193 1.35 -2.26 4.44
CA TYR A 193 2.67 -1.81 4.00
C TYR A 193 3.47 -2.92 3.30
N ASP A 194 3.34 -4.17 3.75
CA ASP A 194 4.02 -5.30 3.11
C ASP A 194 3.54 -5.45 1.66
N ILE A 195 2.21 -5.43 1.44
CA ILE A 195 1.62 -5.55 0.11
C ILE A 195 2.03 -4.38 -0.80
N PHE A 196 2.05 -3.16 -0.28
CA PHE A 196 2.52 -2.00 -1.04
C PHE A 196 3.96 -2.19 -1.49
N VAL A 197 4.85 -2.57 -0.57
CA VAL A 197 6.26 -2.79 -0.92
C VAL A 197 6.38 -3.91 -1.94
N PHE A 198 5.71 -5.05 -1.72
CA PHE A 198 5.72 -6.18 -2.65
C PHE A 198 5.30 -5.76 -4.05
N TYR A 199 4.23 -4.96 -4.20
CA TYR A 199 3.76 -4.48 -5.49
C TYR A 199 4.85 -3.78 -6.31
N TYR A 200 5.72 -2.99 -5.68
CA TYR A 200 6.78 -2.24 -6.36
C TYR A 200 8.10 -2.99 -6.54
N VAL A 201 8.38 -3.98 -5.70
CA VAL A 201 9.69 -4.66 -5.69
C VAL A 201 9.66 -6.08 -6.26
N TYR A 202 8.48 -6.69 -6.41
CA TYR A 202 8.32 -8.12 -6.75
C TYR A 202 9.23 -8.55 -7.91
N ASP A 203 9.19 -7.86 -9.04
CA ASP A 203 9.96 -8.22 -10.25
C ASP A 203 11.47 -8.00 -10.11
N LYS A 204 11.91 -7.19 -9.14
CA LYS A 204 13.32 -6.90 -8.86
C LYS A 204 13.95 -7.95 -7.95
N LEU A 205 13.15 -8.83 -7.36
CA LEU A 205 13.59 -9.80 -6.37
C LEU A 205 13.99 -11.13 -7.02
N PRO A 206 14.91 -11.89 -6.38
CA PRO A 206 15.24 -13.24 -6.81
C PRO A 206 14.05 -14.18 -6.56
N GLU A 207 14.02 -15.28 -7.32
CA GLU A 207 12.85 -16.17 -7.37
C GLU A 207 12.52 -16.87 -6.04
N ASP A 208 13.52 -17.15 -5.20
CA ASP A 208 13.28 -17.65 -3.84
C ASP A 208 12.49 -16.64 -3.00
N THR A 209 12.83 -15.37 -3.08
CA THR A 209 12.12 -14.32 -2.36
C THR A 209 10.70 -14.11 -2.90
N LYS A 210 10.50 -14.22 -4.23
CA LYS A 210 9.15 -14.17 -4.82
C LYS A 210 8.25 -15.28 -4.30
N LYS A 211 8.73 -16.53 -4.24
CA LYS A 211 7.98 -17.65 -3.65
C LYS A 211 7.56 -17.41 -2.20
N LYS A 212 8.40 -16.72 -1.41
CA LYS A 212 8.04 -16.33 -0.04
C LYS A 212 6.91 -15.31 -0.03
N ILE A 213 6.95 -14.32 -0.93
CA ILE A 213 5.86 -13.37 -1.13
C ILE A 213 4.57 -14.10 -1.54
N ASP A 214 4.63 -15.03 -2.48
CA ASP A 214 3.46 -15.81 -2.91
C ASP A 214 2.85 -16.59 -1.75
N CYS A 215 3.67 -17.23 -0.91
CA CYS A 215 3.20 -17.89 0.31
C CYS A 215 2.54 -16.92 1.31
N ILE A 216 3.07 -15.69 1.44
CA ILE A 216 2.44 -14.64 2.26
C ILE A 216 1.09 -14.24 1.67
N LEU A 217 0.99 -14.12 0.33
CA LEU A 217 -0.23 -13.77 -0.38
C LEU A 217 -1.32 -14.84 -0.27
N GLU A 218 -0.94 -16.12 -0.36
CA GLU A 218 -1.83 -17.26 -0.04
C GLU A 218 -2.35 -17.17 1.39
N TYR A 219 -1.48 -16.92 2.35
CA TYR A 219 -1.88 -16.83 3.75
C TYR A 219 -2.84 -15.67 4.02
N VAL A 220 -2.60 -14.47 3.47
CA VAL A 220 -3.49 -13.32 3.68
C VAL A 220 -4.79 -13.45 2.91
N SER A 221 -4.87 -14.25 1.83
CA SER A 221 -6.12 -14.46 1.08
C SER A 221 -6.98 -15.60 1.64
N ASP A 222 -6.43 -16.45 2.51
CA ASP A 222 -7.13 -17.54 3.19
C ASP A 222 -8.33 -17.04 4.02
N ASN A 223 -9.46 -17.75 3.92
CA ASN A 223 -10.69 -17.47 4.66
C ASN A 223 -10.48 -17.32 6.17
N ARG A 224 -9.60 -18.13 6.78
CA ARG A 224 -9.31 -18.08 8.22
C ARG A 224 -8.63 -16.78 8.59
N TYR A 225 -7.72 -16.28 7.74
CA TYR A 225 -7.11 -14.99 7.93
C TYR A 225 -8.14 -13.86 7.75
N GLN A 226 -8.95 -13.92 6.71
CA GLN A 226 -9.99 -12.90 6.43
C GLN A 226 -11.13 -12.87 7.48
N SER A 227 -11.15 -13.84 8.39
CA SER A 227 -12.08 -13.90 9.53
C SER A 227 -11.57 -13.19 10.79
N PHE A 228 -10.33 -12.68 10.79
CA PHE A 228 -9.81 -11.90 11.90
C PHE A 228 -10.61 -10.60 12.09
N ASP A 229 -10.58 -10.06 13.31
CA ASP A 229 -11.08 -8.71 13.56
C ASP A 229 -10.27 -7.74 12.68
N TYR A 230 -10.95 -6.81 12.01
CA TYR A 230 -10.27 -5.80 11.21
C TYR A 230 -9.24 -5.02 12.05
N GLY A 231 -8.06 -4.80 11.45
CA GLY A 231 -6.91 -4.22 12.14
C GLY A 231 -6.22 -5.20 13.10
N TYR A 232 -6.65 -6.45 13.17
CA TYR A 232 -6.22 -7.44 14.18
C TYR A 232 -6.60 -7.10 15.62
N GLY A 233 -7.23 -5.96 15.93
CA GLY A 233 -7.65 -5.61 17.29
C GLY A 233 -6.62 -4.80 18.09
N LEU A 234 -6.45 -5.12 19.37
CA LEU A 234 -5.59 -4.36 20.28
C LEU A 234 -4.18 -4.94 20.34
N ILE A 235 -3.19 -4.08 20.46
CA ILE A 235 -1.83 -4.40 20.90
C ILE A 235 -1.58 -3.76 22.26
N LYS A 236 -0.96 -4.51 23.15
CA LYS A 236 -0.46 -4.01 24.43
C LYS A 236 0.96 -3.47 24.26
N SER A 237 1.17 -2.20 24.58
CA SER A 237 2.48 -1.55 24.65
C SER A 237 2.98 -1.45 26.10
N PRO A 238 4.25 -1.03 26.33
CA PRO A 238 4.78 -0.82 27.67
C PRO A 238 3.89 0.09 28.54
N GLN A 239 4.08 0.01 29.86
CA GLN A 239 3.28 0.75 30.85
C GLN A 239 1.75 0.47 30.78
N ASN A 240 1.35 -0.73 30.34
CA ASN A 240 -0.05 -1.17 30.23
C ASN A 240 -0.92 -0.26 29.35
N LYS A 241 -0.32 0.35 28.32
CA LYS A 241 -1.05 1.07 27.29
C LYS A 241 -1.56 0.08 26.22
N TYR A 242 -2.67 0.44 25.57
CA TYR A 242 -3.28 -0.34 24.51
C TYR A 242 -3.52 0.55 23.30
N HIS A 243 -3.23 0.01 22.11
CA HIS A 243 -3.41 0.68 20.83
C HIS A 243 -4.16 -0.23 19.87
N PHE A 244 -4.93 0.35 18.97
CA PHE A 244 -5.46 -0.39 17.84
C PHE A 244 -4.34 -0.64 16.84
N MET A 245 -4.15 -1.89 16.44
CA MET A 245 -3.49 -2.17 15.17
C MET A 245 -4.53 -1.91 14.08
N GLY A 246 -4.15 -1.14 13.06
CA GLY A 246 -5.10 -0.64 12.04
C GLY A 246 -4.79 -1.11 10.62
N TRP A 247 -3.72 -1.89 10.45
CA TRP A 247 -3.07 -2.09 9.14
C TRP A 247 -3.07 -3.56 8.68
N SER A 248 -4.05 -4.35 9.09
CA SER A 248 -4.23 -5.73 8.60
C SER A 248 -4.49 -5.79 7.09
N VAL A 249 -4.04 -6.85 6.43
CA VAL A 249 -4.29 -7.12 4.99
C VAL A 249 -5.67 -7.75 4.75
N HIS A 250 -6.75 -7.06 5.11
CA HIS A 250 -8.09 -7.54 4.76
C HIS A 250 -8.45 -7.18 3.31
N LEU A 251 -9.21 -8.04 2.67
CA LEU A 251 -9.77 -7.87 1.33
C LEU A 251 -11.15 -7.21 1.48
N PRO A 252 -11.32 -5.92 1.09
CA PRO A 252 -12.63 -5.27 1.18
C PRO A 252 -13.71 -6.02 0.40
N LEU A 253 -14.93 -6.04 0.94
CA LEU A 253 -16.07 -6.78 0.38
C LEU A 253 -15.93 -8.31 0.31
N TYR A 254 -14.91 -8.89 0.97
CA TYR A 254 -14.70 -10.34 1.02
C TYR A 254 -15.80 -11.07 1.82
N ASN A 255 -16.27 -10.45 2.91
CA ASN A 255 -17.39 -10.92 3.71
C ASN A 255 -18.23 -9.72 4.23
N GLU A 256 -19.33 -10.01 4.92
CA GLU A 256 -20.24 -8.98 5.44
C GLU A 256 -19.54 -8.00 6.40
N ALA A 257 -18.70 -8.51 7.30
CA ALA A 257 -17.94 -7.68 8.25
C ALA A 257 -16.99 -6.71 7.53
N LEU A 258 -16.49 -7.09 6.36
CA LEU A 258 -15.60 -6.30 5.50
C LEU A 258 -16.33 -5.48 4.42
N SER A 259 -17.66 -5.37 4.51
CA SER A 259 -18.50 -4.65 3.54
C SER A 259 -18.99 -3.27 4.00
N ILE A 260 -18.55 -2.78 5.16
CA ILE A 260 -18.90 -1.45 5.67
C ILE A 260 -18.23 -0.32 4.86
N ASP A 261 -18.85 0.88 4.85
CA ASP A 261 -18.40 2.03 4.04
C ASP A 261 -16.96 2.45 4.27
N TYR A 262 -16.45 2.23 5.49
CA TYR A 262 -15.04 2.47 5.79
C TYR A 262 -14.10 1.74 4.81
N PHE A 263 -14.44 0.50 4.41
CA PHE A 263 -13.62 -0.32 3.51
C PHE A 263 -13.76 0.04 2.03
N LYS A 264 -14.91 0.60 1.61
CA LYS A 264 -15.11 1.07 0.23
C LYS A 264 -14.06 2.12 -0.16
N ASN A 265 -13.70 2.98 0.78
CA ASN A 265 -12.69 4.02 0.60
C ASN A 265 -11.30 3.50 0.25
N GLY A 266 -10.94 2.29 0.69
CA GLY A 266 -9.66 1.67 0.40
C GLY A 266 -9.72 0.61 -0.70
N LEU A 267 -10.90 0.34 -1.27
CA LEU A 267 -11.12 -0.80 -2.16
C LEU A 267 -10.27 -0.72 -3.41
N ILE A 268 -10.37 0.38 -4.17
CA ILE A 268 -9.67 0.52 -5.44
C ILE A 268 -8.15 0.46 -5.23
N HIS A 269 -7.65 1.14 -4.20
CA HIS A 269 -6.24 1.07 -3.82
C HIS A 269 -5.81 -0.37 -3.52
N ARG A 270 -6.62 -1.13 -2.76
CA ARG A 270 -6.32 -2.53 -2.44
C ARG A 270 -6.30 -3.43 -3.67
N MET A 271 -7.28 -3.27 -4.55
CA MET A 271 -7.36 -4.05 -5.79
C MET A 271 -6.13 -3.82 -6.67
N VAL A 272 -5.69 -2.57 -6.84
CA VAL A 272 -4.48 -2.25 -7.62
C VAL A 272 -3.23 -2.89 -7.01
N LEU A 273 -3.06 -2.79 -5.69
CA LEU A 273 -1.89 -3.38 -5.05
C LEU A 273 -1.83 -4.90 -5.19
N LEU A 274 -2.98 -5.58 -5.20
CA LEU A 274 -3.05 -7.04 -5.26
C LEU A 274 -3.19 -7.61 -6.67
N SER A 275 -3.66 -6.83 -7.65
CA SER A 275 -3.87 -7.32 -9.02
C SER A 275 -2.60 -7.78 -9.72
N ARG A 276 -1.43 -7.35 -9.23
CA ARG A 276 -0.12 -7.78 -9.72
C ARG A 276 0.16 -9.27 -9.53
N PHE A 277 -0.43 -9.89 -8.51
CA PHE A 277 -0.01 -11.20 -8.08
C PHE A 277 -0.92 -12.30 -8.62
N LYS A 278 -0.31 -13.36 -9.16
CA LYS A 278 -0.99 -14.55 -9.68
C LYS A 278 -1.37 -15.51 -8.55
N ASN A 279 -2.32 -15.10 -7.73
CA ASN A 279 -2.86 -15.91 -6.64
C ASN A 279 -4.36 -16.19 -6.90
N PRO A 280 -4.80 -17.48 -6.93
CA PRO A 280 -6.17 -17.83 -7.30
C PRO A 280 -7.26 -17.22 -6.41
N ASP A 281 -7.02 -17.11 -5.10
CA ASP A 281 -8.01 -16.55 -4.16
C ASP A 281 -8.13 -15.03 -4.33
N ILE A 282 -7.00 -14.35 -4.59
CA ILE A 282 -6.97 -12.92 -4.94
C ILE A 282 -7.66 -12.68 -6.29
N GLU A 283 -7.38 -13.48 -7.32
CA GLU A 283 -8.02 -13.37 -8.64
C GLU A 283 -9.54 -13.60 -8.56
N THR A 284 -9.96 -14.57 -7.74
CA THR A 284 -11.38 -14.84 -7.46
C THR A 284 -12.04 -13.63 -6.76
N TRP A 285 -11.39 -13.09 -5.74
CA TRP A 285 -11.87 -11.89 -5.04
C TRP A 285 -11.95 -10.68 -5.98
N ILE A 286 -10.91 -10.41 -6.78
CA ILE A 286 -10.89 -9.30 -7.75
C ILE A 286 -12.03 -9.47 -8.75
N SER A 287 -12.22 -10.67 -9.30
CA SER A 287 -13.29 -10.95 -10.26
C SER A 287 -14.67 -10.70 -9.66
N GLY A 288 -14.91 -11.16 -8.43
CA GLY A 288 -16.16 -10.92 -7.72
C GLY A 288 -16.41 -9.44 -7.38
N VAL A 289 -15.36 -8.67 -7.13
CA VAL A 289 -15.48 -7.21 -6.93
C VAL A 289 -15.69 -6.48 -8.26
N LEU A 290 -15.01 -6.86 -9.33
CA LEU A 290 -15.18 -6.27 -10.65
C LEU A 290 -16.62 -6.41 -11.15
N GLU A 291 -17.28 -7.53 -10.87
CA GLU A 291 -18.71 -7.71 -11.16
C GLU A 291 -19.57 -6.65 -10.46
N LYS A 292 -19.29 -6.36 -9.18
CA LYS A 292 -19.98 -5.30 -8.42
C LYS A 292 -19.65 -3.90 -8.95
N LEU A 293 -18.48 -3.71 -9.55
CA LEU A 293 -18.06 -2.42 -10.11
C LEU A 293 -18.62 -2.18 -11.52
N ARG A 294 -19.31 -3.14 -12.14
CA ARG A 294 -19.99 -2.95 -13.44
C ARG A 294 -21.07 -1.88 -13.40
N ASP A 295 -21.67 -1.61 -12.24
CA ASP A 295 -22.63 -0.52 -12.08
C ASP A 295 -22.02 0.87 -12.34
N PHE A 296 -20.69 0.99 -12.30
CA PHE A 296 -19.97 2.22 -12.63
C PHE A 296 -19.46 2.27 -14.07
N GLN A 297 -19.70 1.22 -14.86
CA GLN A 297 -19.29 1.13 -16.25
C GLN A 297 -20.20 2.04 -17.10
N ILE A 298 -19.59 2.89 -17.94
CA ILE A 298 -20.32 3.79 -18.84
C ILE A 298 -20.41 3.19 -20.26
N ASP A 299 -19.34 2.52 -20.69
CA ASP A 299 -19.28 1.74 -21.94
C ASP A 299 -18.33 0.54 -21.76
N ASP A 300 -18.06 -0.22 -22.82
CA ASP A 300 -17.22 -1.42 -22.80
C ASP A 300 -15.83 -1.26 -22.16
N TYR A 301 -15.25 -0.07 -22.15
CA TYR A 301 -13.91 0.18 -21.59
C TYR A 301 -13.82 1.34 -20.59
N LEU A 302 -14.87 2.15 -20.42
CA LEU A 302 -14.92 3.33 -19.55
C LEU A 302 -15.67 3.10 -18.23
N TYR A 303 -15.12 3.66 -17.16
CA TYR A 303 -15.71 3.61 -15.81
C TYR A 303 -15.81 5.01 -15.20
N CYS A 304 -16.76 5.22 -14.30
CA CYS A 304 -16.87 6.44 -13.50
C CYS A 304 -17.31 6.13 -12.08
N PHE A 305 -16.35 5.91 -11.19
CA PHE A 305 -16.61 5.68 -9.78
C PHE A 305 -17.15 6.92 -9.07
N SER A 306 -17.90 6.69 -7.99
CA SER A 306 -18.28 7.75 -7.06
C SER A 306 -17.07 8.20 -6.23
N ASN A 307 -17.19 9.34 -5.55
CA ASN A 307 -16.12 9.88 -4.70
C ASN A 307 -15.75 8.94 -3.54
N GLU A 308 -16.66 8.05 -3.13
CA GLU A 308 -16.42 7.09 -2.04
C GLU A 308 -15.38 6.03 -2.40
N TYR A 309 -15.20 5.73 -3.69
CA TYR A 309 -14.20 4.78 -4.18
C TYR A 309 -12.89 5.46 -4.59
N LEU A 310 -12.93 6.79 -4.75
CA LEU A 310 -11.79 7.62 -5.11
C LEU A 310 -11.61 8.76 -4.08
N PRO A 311 -11.43 8.48 -2.79
CA PRO A 311 -11.25 9.53 -1.80
C PRO A 311 -9.89 10.23 -1.99
N GLU A 312 -9.87 11.54 -1.77
CA GLU A 312 -8.67 12.36 -1.60
C GLU A 312 -8.90 13.23 -0.35
N ILE A 313 -8.32 12.80 0.78
CA ILE A 313 -8.57 13.41 2.09
C ILE A 313 -7.24 13.82 2.70
N LYS A 314 -7.03 15.13 2.83
CA LYS A 314 -5.87 15.70 3.53
C LYS A 314 -5.74 15.14 4.94
N ASN A 315 -4.51 14.94 5.39
CA ASN A 315 -4.20 14.45 6.72
C ASN A 315 -4.92 13.12 7.03
N SER A 316 -4.89 12.22 6.06
CA SER A 316 -5.34 10.84 6.21
C SER A 316 -4.26 9.83 5.80
N TYR A 317 -4.50 8.55 6.11
CA TYR A 317 -3.56 7.47 5.82
C TYR A 317 -3.59 7.08 4.34
N PHE A 318 -2.45 7.22 3.66
CA PHE A 318 -2.24 6.77 2.29
C PHE A 318 -2.58 5.29 2.12
N MET A 319 -2.10 4.45 3.04
CA MET A 319 -2.32 2.99 3.02
C MET A 319 -3.78 2.57 3.17
N ASN A 320 -4.65 3.44 3.68
CA ASN A 320 -6.09 3.21 3.73
C ASN A 320 -6.80 3.63 2.44
N GLY A 321 -6.02 3.91 1.38
CA GLY A 321 -6.52 4.38 0.09
C GLY A 321 -7.15 5.76 0.18
N ARG A 322 -6.71 6.65 1.09
CA ARG A 322 -7.32 7.98 1.28
C ARG A 322 -6.70 9.08 0.42
N HIS A 323 -5.68 8.73 -0.35
CA HIS A 323 -4.93 9.62 -1.25
C HIS A 323 -4.89 9.04 -2.68
N THR A 324 -6.05 8.73 -3.26
CA THR A 324 -6.15 8.07 -4.58
C THR A 324 -6.08 9.03 -5.77
N SER A 325 -5.97 10.34 -5.58
CA SER A 325 -5.87 11.25 -6.72
C SER A 325 -4.58 11.03 -7.49
N LEU A 326 -4.66 10.98 -8.82
CA LEU A 326 -3.52 11.01 -9.72
C LEU A 326 -3.37 12.39 -10.36
N ASN A 327 -3.85 13.43 -9.68
CA ASN A 327 -3.83 14.83 -10.13
C ASN A 327 -4.73 15.09 -11.35
N GLU A 328 -5.74 14.25 -11.59
CA GLU A 328 -6.80 14.58 -12.55
C GLU A 328 -7.75 15.64 -11.98
N ASN A 329 -8.31 16.47 -12.86
CA ASN A 329 -9.31 17.45 -12.44
C ASN A 329 -10.68 16.79 -12.20
N ARG A 330 -10.86 16.18 -11.02
CA ARG A 330 -12.10 15.51 -10.59
C ARG A 330 -13.32 16.45 -10.51
N ARG A 331 -13.15 17.78 -10.59
CA ARG A 331 -14.28 18.72 -10.69
C ARG A 331 -14.96 18.64 -12.05
N LYS A 332 -14.23 18.21 -13.09
CA LYS A 332 -14.80 17.88 -14.40
C LYS A 332 -15.18 16.41 -14.42
N LYS A 333 -16.34 16.08 -15.01
CA LYS A 333 -16.80 14.68 -15.14
C LYS A 333 -15.75 13.80 -15.80
N ILE A 334 -15.07 14.30 -16.83
CA ILE A 334 -14.03 13.58 -17.56
C ILE A 334 -12.86 13.16 -16.67
N GLY A 335 -12.42 14.00 -15.71
CA GLY A 335 -11.30 13.64 -14.82
C GLY A 335 -11.61 12.42 -13.95
N ARG A 336 -12.85 12.30 -13.46
CA ARG A 336 -13.28 11.09 -12.73
C ARG A 336 -13.37 9.86 -13.63
N ILE A 337 -13.82 10.02 -14.87
CA ILE A 337 -13.87 8.94 -15.85
C ILE A 337 -12.44 8.42 -16.11
N VAL A 338 -11.51 9.33 -16.37
CA VAL A 338 -10.11 9.01 -16.63
C VAL A 338 -9.48 8.23 -15.48
N GLU A 339 -9.57 8.70 -14.23
CA GLU A 339 -8.95 7.98 -13.11
C GLU A 339 -9.61 6.64 -12.82
N SER A 340 -10.95 6.58 -12.86
CA SER A 340 -11.67 5.32 -12.64
C SER A 340 -11.27 4.28 -13.69
N THR A 341 -11.21 4.71 -14.95
CA THR A 341 -10.79 3.89 -16.08
C THR A 341 -9.32 3.48 -15.97
N PHE A 342 -8.44 4.37 -15.52
CA PHE A 342 -7.03 4.06 -15.30
C PHE A 342 -6.84 3.01 -14.19
N TYR A 343 -7.60 3.09 -13.11
CA TYR A 343 -7.53 2.06 -12.08
C TYR A 343 -8.02 0.70 -12.57
N ILE A 344 -9.10 0.66 -13.34
CA ILE A 344 -9.55 -0.58 -13.99
C ILE A 344 -8.53 -1.09 -15.02
N HIS A 345 -7.83 -0.19 -15.71
CA HIS A 345 -6.72 -0.57 -16.57
C HIS A 345 -5.62 -1.26 -15.77
N LEU A 346 -5.14 -0.69 -14.66
CA LEU A 346 -4.12 -1.32 -13.81
C LEU A 346 -4.56 -2.68 -13.25
N ILE A 347 -5.82 -2.79 -12.81
CA ILE A 347 -6.36 -4.03 -12.25
C ILE A 347 -6.43 -5.13 -13.32
N ASN A 348 -6.85 -4.80 -14.54
CA ASN A 348 -6.97 -5.77 -15.62
C ASN A 348 -5.65 -6.07 -16.35
N ASP A 349 -4.69 -5.14 -16.36
CA ASP A 349 -3.43 -5.33 -17.09
C ASP A 349 -2.46 -6.24 -16.35
N CYS A 350 -2.65 -6.37 -15.03
CA CYS A 350 -1.88 -7.26 -14.18
C CYS A 350 -2.49 -8.66 -14.05
N ASN A 351 -3.76 -8.83 -14.43
CA ASN A 351 -4.47 -10.10 -14.55
C ASN A 351 -4.32 -10.66 -15.97
#